data_AF-A0A2N1PU96-F1
#
_entry.id   AF-A0A2N1PU96-F1
#
_cell.length_a   1.000
_cell.length_b   1.000
_cell.length_c   1.000
_cell.angle_alpha   90.00
_cell.angle_beta   90.00
_cell.angle_gamma   90.00
#
_symmetry.space_group_name_H-M   'P 1'
#
loop_
_entity.id
_entity.type
_entity.pdbx_description
1 polymer ?
#
loop_
_entity_poly.entity_id
_entity_poly.type
_entity_poly.pdbx_seq_one_letter_code
_entity_poly.pdbx_strand_id
1 'polypeptide(L)'
;MMRTEKDQIEATVVTDRHKIEGRLHLYQNSRLSDLLNMDMNKRDFIPVTDAVIYDLGSGELVQELPFLALNRRFIVMVYATPGDRTEIVPILKRANAHFLGKKYDDSIIEARKALKLDPKEPEAMYLLGLAYSKKGMIDEGRDTFEKIVSEFSQNSTWVRKAHDMLEQLK
;
A
#
# COMPACT_ATOMS: atom_id res chain seq x y z
N MET A 1 -33.81 16.10 5.61
CA MET A 1 -32.88 15.41 4.70
C MET A 1 -32.29 14.24 5.45
N MET A 2 -32.59 12.99 5.07
CA MET A 2 -31.91 11.81 5.61
C MET A 2 -30.46 11.83 5.11
N ARG A 3 -29.48 12.07 5.99
CA ARG A 3 -28.08 11.74 5.73
C ARG A 3 -28.00 10.21 5.76
N THR A 4 -28.05 9.57 4.60
CA THR A 4 -27.79 8.14 4.50
C THR A 4 -26.32 7.93 4.87
N GLU A 5 -26.06 7.23 5.97
CA GLU A 5 -24.70 6.77 6.29
C GLU A 5 -24.25 5.84 5.16
N LYS A 6 -23.06 6.08 4.62
CA LYS A 6 -22.47 5.24 3.57
C LYS A 6 -21.49 4.31 4.26
N ASP A 7 -21.65 3.01 4.03
CA ASP A 7 -20.66 2.04 4.48
C ASP A 7 -19.37 2.23 3.65
N GLN A 8 -18.22 2.13 4.30
CA GLN A 8 -16.92 2.25 3.64
C GLN A 8 -16.23 0.89 3.63
N ILE A 9 -15.64 0.55 2.48
CA ILE A 9 -14.80 -0.64 2.35
C ILE A 9 -13.43 -0.23 1.85
N GLU A 10 -12.38 -0.72 2.51
CA GLU A 10 -11.04 -0.67 1.95
C GLU A 10 -10.95 -1.66 0.79
N ALA A 11 -10.56 -1.15 -0.37
CA ALA A 11 -10.48 -1.95 -1.56
C ALA A 11 -9.21 -1.64 -2.33
N THR A 12 -8.74 -2.66 -3.04
CA THR A 12 -7.75 -2.51 -4.09
C THR A 12 -8.48 -2.61 -5.42
N VAL A 13 -8.30 -1.58 -6.25
CA VAL A 13 -8.76 -1.53 -7.64
C VAL A 13 -7.55 -1.66 -8.55
N VAL A 14 -7.61 -2.58 -9.50
CA VAL A 14 -6.56 -2.82 -10.48
C VAL A 14 -7.06 -2.38 -11.86
N THR A 15 -6.30 -1.50 -12.50
CA THR A 15 -6.45 -1.15 -13.93
C THR A 15 -5.41 -1.91 -14.76
N ASP A 16 -5.39 -1.66 -16.06
CA ASP A 16 -4.31 -2.07 -16.97
C ASP A 16 -2.90 -1.62 -16.55
N ARG A 17 -2.80 -0.47 -15.85
CA ARG A 17 -1.54 0.21 -15.53
C ARG A 17 -1.34 0.50 -14.06
N HIS A 18 -2.38 0.45 -13.24
CA HIS A 18 -2.29 0.91 -11.86
C HIS A 18 -2.88 -0.09 -10.88
N LYS A 19 -2.26 -0.16 -9.70
CA LYS A 19 -2.89 -0.67 -8.48
C LYS A 19 -3.29 0.54 -7.64
N ILE A 20 -4.58 0.69 -7.38
CA ILE A 20 -5.15 1.81 -6.63
C ILE A 20 -5.72 1.25 -5.34
N GLU A 21 -5.24 1.74 -4.21
CA GLU A 21 -5.72 1.34 -2.88
C GLU A 21 -6.45 2.52 -2.26
N GLY A 22 -7.57 2.27 -1.59
CA GLY A 22 -8.31 3.33 -0.92
C GLY A 22 -9.68 2.87 -0.48
N ARG A 23 -10.53 3.82 -0.11
CA ARG A 23 -11.87 3.54 0.41
C ARG A 23 -12.93 3.75 -0.65
N LEU A 24 -13.76 2.73 -0.85
CA LEU A 24 -14.96 2.79 -1.67
C LEU A 24 -16.18 3.01 -0.79
N HIS A 25 -17.09 3.86 -1.24
CA HIS A 25 -18.31 4.20 -0.51
C HIS A 25 -19.47 3.39 -1.06
N LEU A 26 -19.94 2.44 -0.27
CA LEU A 26 -21.08 1.58 -0.54
C LEU A 26 -22.38 2.23 -0.05
N TYR A 27 -23.50 1.84 -0.63
CA TYR A 27 -24.81 2.10 -0.04
C TYR A 27 -25.01 1.18 1.16
N GLN A 28 -25.80 1.61 2.15
CA GLN A 28 -26.16 0.76 3.29
C GLN A 28 -26.64 -0.61 2.84
N ASN A 29 -26.10 -1.66 3.47
CA ASN A 29 -26.40 -3.07 3.17
C ASN A 29 -26.09 -3.52 1.73
N SER A 30 -25.29 -2.76 0.97
CA SER A 30 -24.85 -3.17 -0.37
C SER A 30 -23.48 -3.84 -0.34
N ARG A 31 -23.27 -4.77 -1.25
CA ARG A 31 -22.00 -5.46 -1.45
C ARG A 31 -21.14 -4.71 -2.46
N LEU A 32 -19.83 -4.96 -2.42
CA LEU A 32 -18.91 -4.47 -3.45
C LEU A 32 -19.36 -4.86 -4.88
N SER A 33 -19.90 -6.06 -5.05
CA SER A 33 -20.49 -6.52 -6.32
C SER A 33 -21.61 -5.63 -6.81
N ASP A 34 -22.41 -5.07 -5.90
CA ASP A 34 -23.55 -4.24 -6.26
C ASP A 34 -23.06 -2.90 -6.82
N LEU A 35 -21.99 -2.35 -6.24
CA LEU A 35 -21.30 -1.17 -6.76
C LEU A 35 -20.75 -1.39 -8.17
N LEU A 36 -20.23 -2.59 -8.47
CA LEU A 36 -19.72 -2.97 -9.79
C LEU A 36 -20.80 -3.32 -10.81
N ASN A 37 -22.00 -3.67 -10.37
CA ASN A 37 -23.12 -4.05 -11.23
C ASN A 37 -24.21 -2.97 -11.33
N MET A 38 -24.07 -1.83 -10.63
CA MET A 38 -24.99 -0.71 -10.79
C MET A 38 -25.03 -0.25 -12.24
N ASP A 39 -26.26 -0.15 -12.77
CA ASP A 39 -26.64 0.27 -14.13
C ASP A 39 -25.60 1.20 -14.77
N MET A 40 -24.86 0.69 -15.76
CA MET A 40 -23.77 1.40 -16.45
C MET A 40 -24.23 2.71 -17.10
N ASN A 41 -25.54 2.88 -17.29
CA ASN A 41 -26.14 4.07 -17.90
C ASN A 41 -26.32 5.26 -16.95
N LYS A 42 -25.96 5.15 -15.66
CA LYS A 42 -26.22 6.23 -14.66
C LYS A 42 -24.99 6.86 -14.02
N ARG A 43 -23.87 6.13 -13.83
CA ARG A 43 -22.61 6.68 -13.25
C ARG A 43 -21.38 5.88 -13.71
N ASP A 44 -20.58 6.47 -14.61
CA ASP A 44 -19.35 5.88 -15.13
C ASP A 44 -18.18 5.91 -14.12
N PHE A 45 -18.25 6.72 -13.06
CA PHE A 45 -17.15 6.93 -12.11
C PHE A 45 -17.48 6.40 -10.71
N ILE A 46 -16.49 5.74 -10.10
CA ILE A 46 -16.47 5.30 -8.70
C ILE A 46 -15.59 6.28 -7.90
N PRO A 47 -16.11 6.87 -6.82
CA PRO A 47 -15.29 7.67 -5.92
C PRO A 47 -14.42 6.75 -5.06
N VAL A 48 -13.12 7.01 -5.06
CA VAL A 48 -12.13 6.42 -4.16
C VAL A 48 -11.59 7.54 -3.28
N THR A 49 -11.69 7.42 -1.95
CA THR A 49 -11.09 8.38 -1.02
C THR A 49 -9.81 7.81 -0.41
N ASP A 50 -8.90 8.71 -0.02
CA ASP A 50 -7.56 8.36 0.47
C ASP A 50 -6.83 7.40 -0.48
N ALA A 51 -6.92 7.71 -1.78
CA ALA A 51 -6.41 6.87 -2.85
C ALA A 51 -4.88 6.93 -2.89
N VAL A 52 -4.25 5.76 -2.84
CA VAL A 52 -2.82 5.56 -3.05
C VAL A 52 -2.65 4.80 -4.35
N ILE A 53 -1.96 5.42 -5.31
CA ILE A 53 -1.83 4.91 -6.67
C ILE A 53 -0.41 4.41 -6.86
N TYR A 54 -0.28 3.15 -7.25
CA TYR A 54 0.96 2.52 -7.63
C TYR A 54 0.94 2.19 -9.12
N ASP A 55 2.08 2.29 -9.78
CA ASP A 55 2.25 1.70 -11.11
C ASP A 55 2.20 0.17 -10.98
N LEU A 56 1.41 -0.50 -11.80
CA LEU A 56 1.19 -1.95 -11.68
C LEU A 56 2.43 -2.76 -12.08
N GLY A 57 3.22 -2.26 -13.04
CA GLY A 57 4.39 -2.96 -13.55
C GLY A 57 5.60 -2.78 -12.65
N SER A 58 5.85 -1.55 -12.22
CA SER A 58 7.00 -1.18 -11.40
C SER A 58 6.71 -1.22 -9.91
N GLY A 59 5.44 -1.24 -9.47
CA GLY A 59 4.97 -1.16 -8.07
C GLY A 59 5.41 0.07 -7.30
N GLU A 60 5.93 1.09 -7.99
CA GLU A 60 6.32 2.35 -7.36
C GLU A 60 5.08 3.19 -7.04
N LEU A 61 5.16 3.91 -5.93
CA LEU A 61 4.17 4.93 -5.59
C LEU A 61 4.20 6.01 -6.67
N VAL A 62 3.06 6.19 -7.34
CA VAL A 62 2.87 7.24 -8.34
C VAL A 62 2.36 8.50 -7.64
N GLN A 63 1.27 8.37 -6.87
CA GLN A 63 0.62 9.52 -6.24
C GLN A 63 -0.30 9.11 -5.09
N GLU A 64 -0.49 10.03 -4.14
CA GLU A 64 -1.56 9.97 -3.15
C GLU A 64 -2.57 11.10 -3.39
N LEU A 65 -3.86 10.77 -3.30
CA LEU A 65 -4.95 11.70 -3.53
C LEU A 65 -6.01 11.55 -2.43
N PRO A 66 -6.48 12.65 -1.82
CA PRO A 66 -7.60 12.56 -0.88
C PRO A 66 -8.89 12.09 -1.57
N PHE A 67 -9.01 12.29 -2.88
CA PHE A 67 -10.14 11.88 -3.69
C PHE A 67 -9.71 11.57 -5.13
N LEU A 68 -10.19 10.45 -5.65
CA LEU A 68 -10.04 10.02 -7.04
C LEU A 68 -11.41 9.60 -7.59
N ALA A 69 -11.80 10.18 -8.73
CA ALA A 69 -12.93 9.69 -9.51
C ALA A 69 -12.43 8.66 -10.53
N LEU A 70 -12.63 7.37 -10.25
CA LEU A 70 -12.13 6.28 -11.09
C LEU A 70 -13.18 5.82 -12.09
N ASN A 71 -12.89 5.89 -13.38
CA ASN A 71 -13.81 5.41 -14.39
C ASN A 71 -13.85 3.87 -14.43
N ARG A 72 -15.06 3.31 -14.29
CA ARG A 72 -15.33 1.87 -14.20
C ARG A 72 -14.85 1.07 -15.40
N ARG A 73 -14.81 1.69 -16.58
CA ARG A 73 -14.39 1.03 -17.82
C ARG A 73 -12.92 0.63 -17.83
N PHE A 74 -12.10 1.23 -16.97
CA PHE A 74 -10.69 0.90 -16.84
C PHE A 74 -10.40 -0.08 -15.71
N ILE A 75 -11.44 -0.56 -15.01
CA ILE A 75 -11.27 -1.49 -13.90
C ILE A 75 -11.19 -2.91 -14.46
N VAL A 76 -10.07 -3.56 -14.19
CA VAL A 76 -9.86 -4.98 -14.50
C VAL A 76 -10.32 -5.84 -13.33
N MET A 77 -10.02 -5.43 -12.11
CA MET A 77 -10.35 -6.19 -10.90
C MET A 77 -10.57 -5.25 -9.71
N VAL A 78 -11.48 -5.63 -8.81
CA VAL A 78 -11.63 -4.99 -7.49
C VAL A 78 -11.79 -6.07 -6.44
N TYR A 79 -11.11 -5.91 -5.31
CA TYR A 79 -11.25 -6.79 -4.16
C TYR A 79 -11.14 -5.99 -2.87
N ALA A 80 -11.79 -6.48 -1.81
CA ALA A 80 -11.63 -5.93 -0.47
C ALA A 80 -10.19 -6.18 -0.01
N THR A 81 -9.51 -5.12 0.45
CA THR A 81 -8.15 -5.25 0.99
C THR A 81 -8.25 -5.85 2.39
N PRO A 82 -7.60 -6.99 2.67
CA PRO A 82 -7.51 -7.51 4.03
C PRO A 82 -6.57 -6.63 4.86
N GLY A 83 -7.03 -6.12 6.00
CA GLY A 83 -6.24 -5.27 6.91
C GLY A 83 -6.49 -3.78 6.68
N ASP A 84 -6.59 -3.01 7.77
CA ASP A 84 -6.86 -1.57 7.75
C ASP A 84 -5.58 -0.79 7.43
N ARG A 85 -5.39 -0.45 6.15
CA ARG A 85 -4.24 0.34 5.70
C ARG A 85 -4.27 1.78 6.21
N THR A 86 -5.43 2.27 6.65
CA THR A 86 -5.52 3.63 7.19
C THR A 86 -4.59 3.83 8.38
N GLU A 87 -4.42 2.82 9.23
CA GLU A 87 -3.53 2.92 10.39
C GLU A 87 -2.06 2.81 10.01
N ILE A 88 -1.74 2.03 8.97
CA ILE A 88 -0.38 1.72 8.56
C ILE A 88 0.26 2.85 7.76
N VAL A 89 -0.47 3.46 6.80
CA VAL A 89 0.09 4.47 5.89
C VAL A 89 0.73 5.66 6.64
N PRO A 90 0.10 6.26 7.67
CA PRO A 90 0.74 7.33 8.44
C PRO A 90 2.00 6.87 9.18
N ILE A 91 2.06 5.61 9.62
CA ILE A 91 3.23 5.02 10.28
C ILE A 91 4.38 4.87 9.27
N LEU A 92 4.10 4.36 8.07
CA LEU A 92 5.08 4.22 6.99
C LEU A 92 5.66 5.58 6.57
N LYS A 93 4.81 6.60 6.42
CA LYS A 93 5.26 7.97 6.12
C LYS A 93 6.21 8.51 7.17
N ARG A 94 5.92 8.30 8.46
CA ARG A 94 6.83 8.70 9.54
C ARG A 94 8.13 7.90 9.50
N ALA A 95 8.06 6.58 9.33
CA ALA A 95 9.24 5.73 9.22
C ALA A 95 10.19 6.20 8.09
N ASN A 96 9.63 6.51 6.92
CA ASN A 96 10.36 7.05 5.78
C ASN A 96 10.92 8.45 6.06
N ALA A 97 10.12 9.36 6.64
CA ALA A 97 10.57 10.70 7.01
C ALA A 97 11.73 10.66 8.03
N HIS A 98 11.66 9.79 9.03
CA HIS A 98 12.76 9.57 9.98
C HIS A 98 14.02 9.03 9.28
N PHE A 99 13.86 8.06 8.37
CA PHE A 99 14.98 7.53 7.59
C PHE A 99 15.68 8.60 6.76
N LEU A 100 14.91 9.39 5.99
CA LEU A 100 15.44 10.51 5.19
C LEU A 100 16.10 11.58 6.06
N GLY A 101 15.57 11.80 7.26
CA GLY A 101 16.17 12.65 8.29
C GLY A 101 17.39 12.06 9.00
N LYS A 102 17.89 10.87 8.56
CA LYS A 102 18.99 10.11 9.18
C LYS A 102 18.74 9.70 10.64
N LYS A 103 17.48 9.73 11.09
CA LYS A 103 17.04 9.29 12.42
C LYS A 103 16.71 7.80 12.35
N TYR A 104 17.73 6.97 12.19
CA TYR A 104 17.56 5.55 11.89
C TYR A 104 16.86 4.78 13.03
N ASP A 105 17.12 5.13 14.29
CA ASP A 105 16.41 4.54 15.44
C ASP A 105 14.91 4.79 15.42
N ASP A 106 14.48 6.04 15.17
CA ASP A 106 13.07 6.37 15.06
C ASP A 106 12.41 5.67 13.86
N SER A 107 13.14 5.56 12.74
CA SER A 107 12.67 4.84 11.56
C SER A 107 12.43 3.36 11.86
N ILE A 108 13.37 2.71 12.58
CA ILE A 108 13.23 1.33 13.04
C ILE A 108 11.99 1.17 13.94
N ILE A 109 11.76 2.12 14.85
CA ILE A 109 10.60 2.10 15.75
C ILE A 109 9.29 2.16 14.97
N GLU A 110 9.16 3.12 14.05
CA GLU A 110 7.93 3.27 13.26
C GLU A 110 7.73 2.08 12.29
N ALA A 111 8.77 1.62 11.60
CA ALA A 111 8.68 0.45 10.73
C ALA A 111 8.24 -0.81 11.50
N ARG A 112 8.76 -1.02 12.72
CA ARG A 112 8.32 -2.12 13.59
C ARG A 112 6.88 -1.97 14.06
N LYS A 113 6.36 -0.74 14.23
CA LYS A 113 4.94 -0.52 14.53
C LYS A 113 4.07 -0.93 13.36
N ALA A 114 4.44 -0.56 12.13
CA ALA A 114 3.72 -1.00 10.93
C ALA A 114 3.70 -2.53 10.82
N LEU A 115 4.85 -3.19 11.05
CA LEU A 115 4.94 -4.66 11.03
C LEU A 115 4.19 -5.38 12.16
N LYS A 116 3.81 -4.68 13.24
CA LYS A 116 2.90 -5.23 14.25
C LYS A 116 1.46 -5.23 13.79
N LEU A 117 1.07 -4.27 12.96
CA LEU A 117 -0.28 -4.18 12.40
C LEU A 117 -0.43 -5.12 11.21
N ASP A 118 0.56 -5.13 10.32
CA ASP A 118 0.66 -6.08 9.22
C ASP A 118 2.09 -6.64 9.15
N PRO A 119 2.31 -7.88 9.63
CA PRO A 119 3.60 -8.55 9.56
C PRO A 119 4.16 -8.74 8.15
N LYS A 120 3.32 -8.61 7.12
CA LYS A 120 3.68 -8.76 5.71
C LYS A 120 3.62 -7.45 4.94
N GLU A 121 3.65 -6.29 5.60
CA GLU A 121 3.73 -5.00 4.92
C GLU A 121 5.14 -4.79 4.33
N PRO A 122 5.32 -4.94 3.00
CA PRO A 122 6.65 -4.96 2.39
C PRO A 122 7.36 -3.61 2.48
N GLU A 123 6.63 -2.49 2.49
CA GLU A 123 7.25 -1.17 2.64
C GLU A 123 7.88 -1.01 4.04
N ALA A 124 7.20 -1.49 5.07
CA ALA A 124 7.73 -1.48 6.43
C ALA A 124 8.98 -2.37 6.57
N MET A 125 8.96 -3.57 5.97
CA MET A 125 10.14 -4.45 5.94
C MET A 125 11.31 -3.76 5.23
N TYR A 126 11.06 -3.12 4.09
CA TYR A 126 12.10 -2.45 3.32
C TYR A 126 12.71 -1.26 4.07
N LEU A 127 11.87 -0.40 4.67
CA LEU A 127 12.33 0.72 5.50
C LEU A 127 13.12 0.25 6.72
N LEU A 128 12.70 -0.87 7.34
CA LEU A 128 13.42 -1.48 8.45
C LEU A 128 14.82 -1.96 8.03
N GLY A 129 14.92 -2.66 6.90
CA GLY A 129 16.20 -3.13 6.36
C GLY A 129 17.15 -1.99 6.02
N LEU A 130 16.62 -0.92 5.40
CA LEU A 130 17.38 0.30 5.10
C LEU A 130 17.89 0.97 6.37
N ALA A 131 17.03 1.14 7.38
CA ALA A 131 17.40 1.80 8.62
C ALA A 131 18.42 0.99 9.43
N TYR A 132 18.30 -0.35 9.47
CA TYR A 132 19.32 -1.22 10.07
C TYR A 132 20.67 -1.07 9.39
N SER A 133 20.67 -1.17 8.06
CA SER A 133 21.89 -1.06 7.26
C SER A 133 22.60 0.29 7.50
N LYS A 134 21.85 1.40 7.50
CA LYS A 134 22.42 2.74 7.74
C LYS A 134 22.85 2.99 9.19
N LYS A 135 22.31 2.24 10.15
CA LYS A 135 22.74 2.26 11.56
C LYS A 135 24.00 1.42 11.81
N GLY A 136 24.45 0.63 10.83
CA GLY A 136 25.58 -0.30 10.97
C GLY A 136 25.18 -1.68 11.47
N MET A 137 23.88 -1.95 11.61
CA MET A 137 23.33 -3.27 11.92
C MET A 137 23.17 -4.05 10.60
N ILE A 138 24.31 -4.39 9.99
CA ILE A 138 24.36 -4.89 8.61
C ILE A 138 23.69 -6.26 8.48
N ASP A 139 23.89 -7.15 9.45
CA ASP A 139 23.32 -8.50 9.42
C ASP A 139 21.79 -8.44 9.55
N GLU A 140 21.25 -7.62 10.46
CA GLU A 140 19.80 -7.44 10.59
C GLU A 140 19.19 -6.78 9.34
N GLY A 141 19.92 -5.87 8.70
CA GLY A 141 19.53 -5.28 7.42
C GLY A 141 19.44 -6.34 6.32
N ARG A 142 20.49 -7.16 6.17
CA ARG A 142 20.56 -8.26 5.21
C ARG A 142 19.44 -9.26 5.42
N ASP A 143 19.27 -9.76 6.64
CA ASP A 143 18.20 -10.70 7.01
C ASP A 143 16.82 -10.18 6.65
N THR A 144 16.59 -8.88 6.86
CA THR A 144 15.31 -8.24 6.54
C THR A 144 15.05 -8.21 5.02
N PHE A 145 16.07 -7.91 4.22
CA PHE A 145 15.94 -7.93 2.76
C PHE A 145 15.78 -9.36 2.21
N GLU A 146 16.48 -10.35 2.78
CA GLU A 146 16.32 -11.76 2.39
C GLU A 146 14.91 -12.30 2.69
N LYS A 147 14.28 -11.86 3.78
CA LYS A 147 12.86 -12.14 4.03
C LYS A 147 11.97 -11.59 2.94
N ILE A 148 12.22 -10.37 2.45
CA ILE A 148 11.45 -9.81 1.33
C ILE A 148 11.60 -10.69 0.07
N VAL A 149 12.82 -11.12 -0.24
CA VAL A 149 13.09 -11.97 -1.42
C VAL A 149 12.40 -13.34 -1.32
N SER A 150 12.30 -13.91 -0.11
CA SER A 150 11.74 -15.24 0.12
C SER A 150 10.21 -15.26 0.26
N GLU A 151 9.61 -14.21 0.83
CA GLU A 151 8.18 -14.19 1.14
C GLU A 151 7.30 -13.60 0.03
N PHE A 152 7.86 -12.76 -0.84
CA PHE A 152 7.10 -12.08 -1.89
C PHE A 152 7.40 -12.66 -3.28
N SER A 153 6.45 -12.48 -4.20
CA SER A 153 6.61 -12.91 -5.60
C SER A 153 7.84 -12.28 -6.24
N GLN A 154 8.55 -13.03 -7.08
CA GLN A 154 9.75 -12.57 -7.80
C GLN A 154 9.50 -11.34 -8.69
N ASN A 155 8.26 -11.14 -9.14
CA ASN A 155 7.87 -9.96 -9.92
C ASN A 155 7.54 -8.74 -9.03
N SER A 156 7.65 -8.87 -7.71
CA SER A 156 7.41 -7.77 -6.76
C SER A 156 8.53 -6.75 -6.84
N THR A 157 8.15 -5.48 -6.91
CA THR A 157 9.05 -4.33 -6.78
C THR A 157 9.91 -4.40 -5.53
N TRP A 158 9.34 -4.90 -4.44
CA TRP A 158 10.04 -5.01 -3.17
C TRP A 158 11.14 -6.06 -3.22
N VAL A 159 10.92 -7.17 -3.94
CA VAL A 159 11.95 -8.18 -4.19
C VAL A 159 13.09 -7.57 -5.02
N ARG A 160 12.77 -6.83 -6.08
CA ARG A 160 13.78 -6.09 -6.87
C ARG A 160 14.58 -5.11 -6.01
N LYS A 161 13.90 -4.24 -5.26
CA LYS A 161 14.56 -3.27 -4.36
C LYS A 161 15.41 -3.94 -3.29
N ALA A 162 14.92 -5.04 -2.71
CA ALA A 162 15.66 -5.81 -1.71
C ALA A 162 16.93 -6.43 -2.32
N HIS A 163 16.86 -7.00 -3.52
CA HIS A 163 18.03 -7.48 -4.25
C HIS A 163 19.07 -6.37 -4.48
N ASP A 164 18.64 -5.21 -4.96
CA ASP A 164 19.54 -4.06 -5.19
C ASP A 164 20.29 -3.68 -3.90
N MET A 165 19.59 -3.72 -2.75
CA MET A 165 20.22 -3.44 -1.46
C MET A 165 21.16 -4.56 -1.01
N LEU A 166 20.78 -5.83 -1.18
CA LEU A 166 21.62 -6.97 -0.84
C LEU A 166 22.95 -6.96 -1.61
N GLU A 167 22.96 -6.51 -2.86
CA GLU A 167 24.18 -6.36 -3.64
C GLU A 167 25.10 -5.26 -3.11
N GLN A 168 24.54 -4.18 -2.57
CA GLN A 168 25.31 -3.08 -1.96
C GLN A 168 25.90 -3.45 -0.59
N LEU A 169 25.38 -4.50 0.05
CA LEU A 169 25.83 -4.99 1.36
C LEU A 169 26.88 -6.12 1.25
N LYS A 170 27.36 -6.42 0.04
CA LYS A 170 28.49 -7.34 -0.21
C LYS A 170 29.82 -6.65 0.01
#